data_AF-A0A151SFU4-F1
#
_entry.id   AF-A0A151SFU4-F1
#
_cell.length_a   1.000
_cell.length_b   1.000
_cell.length_c   1.000
_cell.angle_alpha   90.00
_cell.angle_beta   90.00
_cell.angle_gamma   90.00
#
_symmetry.space_group_name_H-M   'P 1'
#
loop_
_entity.id
_entity.type
_entity.pdbx_description
1 polymer ?
#
loop_
_entity_poly.entity_id
_entity_poly.type
_entity_poly.pdbx_seq_one_letter_code
_entity_poly.pdbx_strand_id
1 'polypeptide(L)'
;MEEEKKANAQEDHIDIMSPYYIHASNSPGQIFVSEPLNDGNYGEWVTDMSNALYAKNKIGFVDGTIPIPVVDSPYLAYVATRKFPILRPMV
;
A
#
# COMPACT_ATOMS: atom_id res chain seq x y z
N MET A 1 5.80 -38.49 22.98
CA MET A 1 5.13 -37.77 24.08
C MET A 1 6.25 -37.00 24.76
N GLU A 2 6.51 -35.74 24.49
CA GLU A 2 5.72 -34.67 23.90
C GLU A 2 6.72 -33.78 23.13
N GLU A 3 6.44 -33.48 21.87
CA GLU A 3 7.12 -32.41 21.14
C GLU A 3 6.55 -31.08 21.65
N GLU A 4 7.31 -30.33 22.45
CA GLU A 4 6.95 -28.95 22.76
C GLU A 4 7.07 -28.12 21.48
N LYS A 5 5.95 -28.00 20.76
CA LYS A 5 5.71 -26.89 19.85
C LYS A 5 5.77 -25.60 20.67
N LYS A 6 6.96 -25.01 20.76
CA LYS A 6 7.10 -23.60 21.10
C LYS A 6 6.36 -22.83 20.02
N ALA A 7 5.15 -22.38 20.36
CA ALA A 7 4.47 -21.35 19.61
C ALA A 7 5.45 -20.17 19.52
N ASN A 8 6.04 -20.00 18.34
CA ASN A 8 6.84 -18.84 18.03
C ASN A 8 5.91 -17.64 18.15
N ALA A 9 5.96 -16.93 19.28
CA ALA A 9 5.33 -15.65 19.42
C ALA A 9 6.05 -14.74 18.42
N GLN A 10 5.44 -14.62 17.23
CA GLN A 10 5.88 -13.71 16.19
C GLN A 10 5.76 -12.31 16.81
N GLU A 11 6.87 -11.74 17.28
CA GLU A 11 6.91 -10.31 17.54
C GLU A 11 6.50 -9.63 16.23
N ASP A 12 5.48 -8.77 16.29
CA ASP A 12 5.04 -7.92 15.19
C ASP A 12 6.12 -6.84 14.93
N HIS A 13 7.32 -7.29 14.58
CA HIS A 13 8.42 -6.42 14.22
C HIS A 13 8.15 -5.90 12.80
N ILE A 14 7.66 -4.67 12.72
CA ILE A 14 7.46 -3.98 11.45
C ILE A 14 8.82 -3.74 10.81
N ASP A 15 9.14 -4.51 9.78
CA ASP A 15 10.32 -4.27 8.96
C ASP A 15 10.12 -3.01 8.10
N ILE A 16 10.81 -1.94 8.47
CA ILE A 16 10.79 -0.65 7.76
C ILE A 16 11.43 -0.72 6.37
N MET A 17 12.24 -1.75 6.11
CA MET A 17 12.85 -2.01 4.80
C MET A 17 11.98 -2.89 3.91
N SER A 18 10.86 -3.40 4.44
CA SER A 18 9.91 -4.18 3.67
C SER A 18 9.28 -3.31 2.57
N PRO A 19 9.15 -3.83 1.34
CA PRO A 19 8.43 -3.13 0.28
C PRO A 19 6.95 -2.89 0.62
N TYR A 20 6.40 -3.62 1.59
CA TYR A 20 5.02 -3.48 2.07
C TYR A 20 4.85 -2.48 3.21
N TYR A 21 5.94 -1.84 3.67
CA TYR A 21 5.89 -0.90 4.77
C TYR A 21 5.09 0.37 4.40
N ILE A 22 4.10 0.71 5.23
CA ILE A 22 3.34 1.95 5.12
C ILE A 22 3.75 2.87 6.26
N HIS A 23 4.46 3.95 5.92
CA HIS A 23 4.85 4.98 6.89
C HIS A 23 3.63 5.69 7.49
N ALA A 24 3.67 6.00 8.79
CA ALA A 24 2.55 6.60 9.54
C ALA A 24 2.10 7.97 9.01
N SER A 25 2.96 8.70 8.30
CA SER A 25 2.59 9.98 7.66
C SER A 25 1.72 9.84 6.40
N ASN A 26 1.44 8.61 5.94
CA ASN A 26 0.70 8.37 4.72
C ASN A 26 -0.81 8.32 5.00
N SER A 27 -1.52 9.41 4.70
CA SER A 27 -2.97 9.52 4.94
C SER A 27 -3.80 9.27 3.66
N PRO A 28 -5.04 8.77 3.77
CA PRO A 28 -5.92 8.52 2.61
C PRO A 28 -6.29 9.77 1.79
N GLY A 29 -6.06 10.97 2.33
CA GLY A 29 -6.32 12.25 1.66
C GLY A 29 -5.04 13.02 1.31
N GLN A 30 -3.87 12.37 1.35
CA GLN A 30 -2.63 13.04 1.00
C GLN A 30 -2.62 13.44 -0.47
N ILE A 31 -2.45 14.74 -0.72
CA ILE A 31 -2.27 15.30 -2.05
C ILE A 31 -0.79 15.14 -2.44
N PHE A 32 -0.52 14.37 -3.50
CA PHE A 32 0.83 14.11 -4.00
C PHE A 32 1.27 15.07 -5.10
N VAL A 33 0.31 15.61 -5.87
CA VAL A 33 0.54 16.54 -6.97
C VAL A 33 -0.39 17.73 -6.77
N SER A 34 0.14 18.96 -6.91
CA SER A 34 -0.61 20.20 -6.68
C SER A 34 -1.72 20.43 -7.71
N GLU A 35 -1.47 20.03 -8.96
CA GLU A 35 -2.45 20.14 -10.04
C GLU A 35 -3.17 18.80 -10.25
N PRO A 36 -4.51 18.77 -10.18
CA PRO A 36 -5.28 17.59 -10.56
C PRO A 36 -5.10 17.23 -12.03
N LEU A 37 -5.23 15.95 -12.36
CA LEU A 37 -5.20 15.47 -13.73
C LEU A 37 -6.36 16.07 -14.55
N ASN A 38 -6.05 16.56 -15.75
CA ASN A 38 -6.99 17.06 -16.75
C ASN A 38 -6.55 16.64 -18.16
N ASP A 39 -7.35 16.98 -19.17
CA ASP A 39 -7.14 16.54 -20.55
C ASP A 39 -5.83 17.08 -21.18
N GLY A 40 -5.26 18.16 -20.64
CA GLY A 40 -4.08 18.85 -21.18
C GLY A 40 -2.79 18.64 -20.41
N ASN A 41 -2.82 18.15 -19.17
CA ASN A 41 -1.65 18.13 -18.28
C ASN A 41 -1.08 16.73 -17.99
N TYR A 42 -1.51 15.68 -18.69
CA TYR A 42 -1.10 14.30 -18.40
C TYR A 42 0.42 14.12 -18.29
N GLY A 43 1.21 14.73 -19.19
CA GLY A 43 2.66 14.59 -19.20
C GLY A 43 3.36 15.17 -17.96
N GLU A 44 2.90 16.33 -17.50
CA GLU A 44 3.39 16.96 -16.26
C GLU A 44 2.89 16.17 -15.05
N TRP A 45 1.59 15.85 -15.04
CA TRP A 45 0.95 15.10 -13.97
C TRP A 45 1.58 13.74 -13.72
N VAL A 46 1.88 12.96 -14.77
CA VAL A 46 2.49 11.62 -14.62
C VAL A 46 3.91 11.72 -14.09
N THR A 47 4.65 12.76 -14.48
CA THR A 47 6.00 13.03 -13.99
C THR A 47 5.97 13.39 -12.51
N ASP A 48 5.11 14.32 -12.12
CA ASP A 48 4.98 14.78 -10.74
C ASP A 48 4.47 13.67 -9.81
N MET A 49 3.45 12.92 -10.25
CA MET A 49 2.94 11.78 -9.49
C MET A 49 4.00 10.70 -9.31
N SER A 50 4.74 10.37 -10.38
CA SER A 50 5.82 9.39 -10.30
C SER A 50 6.90 9.85 -9.32
N ASN A 51 7.36 11.10 -9.43
CA ASN A 51 8.37 11.67 -8.52
C ASN A 51 7.92 11.63 -7.05
N ALA A 52 6.68 12.02 -6.77
CA ALA A 52 6.11 11.98 -5.43
C ALA A 52 6.05 10.55 -4.85
N LEU A 53 5.76 9.55 -5.69
CA LEU A 53 5.76 8.14 -5.32
C LEU A 53 7.19 7.59 -5.14
N TYR A 54 8.13 7.94 -6.02
CA TYR A 54 9.55 7.57 -5.87
C TYR A 54 10.15 8.10 -4.58
N ALA A 55 9.90 9.37 -4.24
CA ALA A 55 10.36 9.99 -2.99
C ALA A 55 9.87 9.26 -1.73
N LYS A 56 8.83 8.44 -1.85
CA LYS A 56 8.25 7.63 -0.76
C LYS A 56 8.50 6.14 -0.91
N ASN A 57 9.26 5.70 -1.92
CA ASN A 57 9.45 4.30 -2.31
C ASN A 57 8.12 3.56 -2.56
N LYS A 58 7.16 4.22 -3.23
CA LYS A 58 5.79 3.71 -3.44
C LYS A 58 5.43 3.42 -4.89
N ILE A 59 6.31 3.72 -5.85
CA ILE A 59 6.03 3.47 -7.28
C ILE A 59 5.69 2.01 -7.55
N GLY A 60 6.29 1.09 -6.77
CA GLY A 60 6.13 -0.34 -6.93
C GLY A 60 4.70 -0.85 -6.76
N PHE A 61 3.86 -0.11 -6.03
CA PHE A 61 2.44 -0.41 -5.89
C PHE A 61 1.61 0.00 -7.11
N VAL A 62 2.09 0.97 -7.89
CA VAL A 62 1.38 1.51 -9.06
C VAL A 62 1.81 0.79 -10.33
N ASP A 63 3.10 0.52 -10.49
CA ASP A 63 3.64 -0.20 -11.64
C ASP A 63 3.52 -1.74 -11.54
N GLY A 64 3.17 -2.24 -10.34
CA GLY A 64 2.99 -3.67 -10.08
C GLY A 64 4.27 -4.46 -9.84
N THR A 65 5.43 -3.80 -9.71
CA THR A 65 6.69 -4.46 -9.34
C THR A 65 6.67 -5.02 -7.90
N ILE A 66 5.82 -4.47 -7.03
CA ILE A 66 5.49 -5.03 -5.73
C ILE A 66 4.22 -5.89 -5.88
N PRO A 67 4.32 -7.23 -5.79
CA PRO A 67 3.17 -8.10 -5.95
C PRO A 67 2.22 -8.00 -4.75
N ILE A 68 0.95 -8.31 -4.95
CA ILE A 68 -0.02 -8.39 -3.85
C ILE A 68 0.43 -9.51 -2.89
N PRO A 69 0.51 -9.25 -1.56
CA PRO A 69 0.82 -10.28 -0.58
C PRO A 69 -0.11 -11.49 -0.70
N VAL A 70 0.44 -12.68 -0.51
CA VAL A 70 -0.34 -13.94 -0.46
C VAL A 70 -1.23 -13.98 0.79
N VAL A 71 -2.26 -14.84 0.76
CA VAL A 71 -3.29 -14.92 1.82
C VAL A 71 -2.71 -15.20 3.21
N ASP A 72 -1.60 -15.93 3.28
CA ASP A 72 -0.94 -16.27 4.55
C ASP A 72 0.13 -15.27 4.97
N SER A 73 0.27 -14.14 4.25
CA SER A 73 1.25 -13.11 4.57
C SER A 73 0.75 -12.20 5.69
N PRO A 74 1.60 -11.82 6.67
CA PRO A 74 1.26 -10.80 7.66
C PRO A 74 0.95 -9.44 7.01
N TYR A 75 1.36 -9.21 5.75
CA TYR A 75 1.10 -7.99 5.00
C TYR A 75 -0.28 -7.96 4.31
N LEU A 76 -1.01 -9.09 4.25
CA LEU A 76 -2.32 -9.14 3.58
C LEU A 76 -3.33 -8.20 4.25
N ALA A 77 -3.33 -8.13 5.58
CA ALA A 77 -4.24 -7.26 6.34
C ALA A 77 -4.05 -5.77 5.99
N TYR A 78 -2.82 -5.36 5.67
CA TYR A 78 -2.49 -3.97 5.31
C TYR A 78 -2.99 -3.58 3.92
N VAL A 79 -3.10 -4.53 2.99
CA VAL A 79 -3.63 -4.28 1.64
C VAL A 79 -5.14 -4.49 1.54
N ALA A 80 -5.72 -5.39 2.34
CA ALA A 80 -7.14 -5.77 2.26
C ALA A 80 -8.12 -4.70 2.76
N THR A 81 -7.65 -3.70 3.49
CA THR A 81 -8.48 -2.62 4.06
C THR A 81 -8.90 -1.54 3.07
N ARG A 82 -8.50 -1.62 1.79
CA ARG A 82 -8.90 -0.67 0.72
C ARG A 82 -10.02 -1.17 -0.19
N LYS A 83 -10.87 -2.09 0.29
CA LYS A 83 -12.11 -2.45 -0.41
C LYS A 83 -13.18 -1.39 -0.11
N PHE A 84 -13.22 -0.35 -0.93
CA PHE A 84 -14.28 0.67 -0.90
C PHE A 84 -15.66 0.00 -0.93
N PRO A 85 -16.53 0.16 0.08
CA PRO A 85 -17.92 -0.26 0.00
C PRO A 85 -18.72 0.85 -0.68
N ILE A 86 -18.50 1.05 -1.97
CA ILE A 86 -19.46 1.77 -2.80
C ILE A 86 -20.28 0.69 -3.47
N LEU A 87 -21.51 0.51 -2.97
CA LEU A 87 -22.70 -0.09 -3.57
C LEU A 87 -23.51 -0.78 -2.47
N ARG A 88 -24.29 0.03 -1.73
CA ARG A 88 -25.60 -0.44 -1.28
C ARG A 88 -26.50 -0.46 -2.53
N PRO A 89 -27.05 -1.60 -2.97
CA PRO A 89 -28.17 -1.56 -3.88
C PRO A 89 -29.37 -1.07 -3.07
N MET A 90 -29.92 0.07 -3.48
CA MET A 90 -31.25 0.49 -3.07
C MET A 90 -32.23 -0.43 -3.80
N VAL A 91 -32.72 -1.45 -3.10
CA VAL A 91 -34.02 -2.09 -3.33
C VAL A 91 -34.67 -2.28 -1.98
#